data_AF-A0A3C1C8A3-F1
#
_entry.id   AF-A0A3C1C8A3-F1
#
_cell.length_a   1.000
_cell.length_b   1.000
_cell.length_c   1.000
_cell.angle_alpha   90.00
_cell.angle_beta   90.00
_cell.angle_gamma   90.00
#
_symmetry.space_group_name_H-M   'P 1'
#
loop_
_entity.id
_entity.type
_entity.pdbx_description
1 polymer ?
#
loop_
_entity_poly.entity_id
_entity_poly.type
_entity_poly.pdbx_seq_one_letter_code
_entity_poly.pdbx_strand_id
1 'polypeptide(L)'
;IENTNSIFFNAALSSVCDSIIVRNCLFNEGTATLFNLQEEKDNKGYYNVEKFIVEGSTFNNRKGTLISVLRSGKDESTLGPRFSFVNNQIKDCTSNSTSLLELRGVQFTQVNNNTFTNCNETGTLIEYVDWVRAWHSLKNNSLIKSGNIKTNQYVNLN
;
A
#
# COMPACT_ATOMS: atom_id res chain seq x y z
N ILE A 1 -8.85 12.09 10.60
CA ILE A 1 -7.57 12.65 10.14
C ILE A 1 -7.81 13.26 8.78
N GLU A 2 -7.67 14.58 8.69
CA GLU A 2 -7.70 15.32 7.43
C GLU A 2 -6.27 15.76 7.13
N ASN A 3 -5.79 15.47 5.93
CA ASN A 3 -4.39 15.69 5.57
C ASN A 3 -4.35 16.13 4.11
N THR A 4 -4.43 17.44 3.90
CA THR A 4 -4.81 18.02 2.60
C THR A 4 -3.63 18.27 1.67
N ASN A 5 -2.49 18.75 2.18
CA ASN A 5 -1.43 19.34 1.36
C ASN A 5 -0.02 18.76 1.55
N SER A 6 0.19 17.86 2.51
CA SER A 6 1.49 17.27 2.79
C SER A 6 1.36 15.79 3.11
N ILE A 7 2.43 15.02 2.88
CA ILE A 7 2.44 13.60 3.21
C ILE A 7 2.23 13.42 4.72
N PHE A 8 1.28 12.56 5.12
CA PHE A 8 0.99 12.32 6.54
C PHE A 8 2.14 11.59 7.25
N PHE A 9 2.64 10.52 6.64
CA PHE A 9 3.85 9.84 7.10
C PHE A 9 4.84 9.71 5.95
N ASN A 10 5.97 10.40 6.06
CA ASN A 10 7.04 10.34 5.08
C ASN A 10 8.28 9.70 5.72
N ALA A 11 8.63 8.48 5.30
CA ALA A 11 9.88 7.87 5.73
C ALA A 11 11.08 8.69 5.22
N ALA A 12 12.13 8.76 6.03
CA ALA A 12 13.41 9.30 5.59
C ALA A 12 14.23 8.18 4.93
N LEU A 13 15.07 8.56 3.96
CA LEU A 13 16.09 7.66 3.43
C LEU A 13 16.95 7.11 4.58
N SER A 14 17.23 5.81 4.54
CA SER A 14 17.94 5.02 5.55
C SER A 14 17.27 4.93 6.93
N SER A 15 16.01 5.37 7.07
CA SER A 15 15.22 5.10 8.27
C SER A 15 14.55 3.75 8.18
N VAL A 16 14.45 3.05 9.32
CA VAL A 16 13.66 1.84 9.47
C VAL A 16 12.84 1.93 10.75
N CYS A 17 11.58 1.56 10.67
CA CYS A 17 10.73 1.37 11.83
C CYS A 17 10.36 -0.12 11.99
N ASP A 18 10.31 -0.57 13.23
CA ASP A 18 9.83 -1.91 13.56
C ASP A 18 8.38 -2.09 13.11
N SER A 19 7.52 -1.14 13.45
CA SER A 19 6.11 -1.24 13.08
C SER A 19 5.39 0.09 12.91
N ILE A 20 4.43 0.08 11.99
CA ILE A 20 3.38 1.09 11.85
C ILE A 20 2.04 0.35 11.99
N ILE A 21 1.20 0.82 12.91
CA ILE A 21 -0.08 0.18 13.22
C ILE A 21 -1.18 1.22 13.17
N VAL A 22 -2.10 1.06 12.23
CA VAL A 22 -3.26 1.92 12.03
C VAL A 22 -4.50 1.06 12.23
N ARG A 23 -5.30 1.38 13.26
CA ARG A 23 -6.52 0.65 13.58
C ARG A 23 -7.68 1.58 13.84
N ASN A 24 -8.85 1.25 13.29
CA ASN A 24 -10.10 1.96 13.56
C ASN A 24 -9.97 3.48 13.34
N CYS A 25 -9.22 3.87 12.32
CA CYS A 25 -8.95 5.25 12.00
C CYS A 25 -9.82 5.72 10.83
N LEU A 26 -10.18 7.01 10.86
CA LEU A 26 -10.86 7.69 9.76
C LEU A 26 -9.90 8.66 9.08
N PHE A 27 -9.64 8.46 7.80
CA PHE A 27 -8.88 9.37 6.94
C PHE A 27 -9.83 10.00 5.92
N ASN A 28 -10.14 11.28 6.10
CA ASN A 28 -11.03 12.03 5.23
C ASN A 28 -10.23 13.05 4.45
N GLU A 29 -10.52 13.16 3.17
CA GLU A 29 -10.05 14.22 2.29
C GLU A 29 -8.53 14.36 2.18
N GLY A 30 -8.10 15.00 1.11
CA GLY A 30 -6.72 15.41 0.93
C GLY A 30 -6.01 14.75 -0.24
N THR A 31 -4.94 15.40 -0.68
CA THR A 31 -4.42 15.24 -2.04
C THR A 31 -3.01 14.64 -2.09
N ALA A 32 -2.27 14.70 -0.98
CA ALA A 32 -0.95 14.11 -0.87
C ALA A 32 -1.00 12.60 -0.61
N THR A 33 0.12 11.94 -0.89
CA THR A 33 0.35 10.55 -0.46
C THR A 33 0.17 10.45 1.05
N LEU A 34 -0.56 9.47 1.55
CA LEU A 34 -0.81 9.35 2.99
C LEU A 34 0.39 8.70 3.71
N PHE A 35 0.81 7.50 3.29
CA PHE A 35 2.01 6.83 3.81
C PHE A 35 3.03 6.60 2.70
N ASN A 36 4.15 7.31 2.75
CA ASN A 36 5.27 7.17 1.83
C ASN A 36 6.42 6.40 2.52
N LEU A 37 6.59 5.12 2.16
CA LEU A 37 7.57 4.18 2.72
C LEU A 37 8.44 3.59 1.61
N GLN A 38 8.83 4.44 0.66
CA GLN A 38 9.51 4.02 -0.56
C GLN A 38 10.83 4.75 -0.83
N GLU A 39 11.48 5.30 0.20
CA GLU A 39 12.68 6.11 0.00
C GLU A 39 13.93 5.25 -0.30
N GLU A 40 13.90 3.94 -0.05
CA GLU A 40 15.00 3.01 -0.36
C GLU A 40 15.04 2.61 -1.85
N LYS A 41 15.51 3.51 -2.72
CA LYS A 41 15.48 3.34 -4.19
C LYS A 41 16.77 2.76 -4.80
N ASP A 42 17.79 2.49 -3.98
CA ASP A 42 19.15 2.11 -4.40
C ASP A 42 19.34 0.64 -4.84
N ASN A 43 18.27 -0.16 -4.85
CA ASN A 43 18.30 -1.57 -5.26
C ASN A 43 19.17 -2.48 -4.35
N LYS A 44 19.29 -2.13 -3.06
CA LYS A 44 20.17 -2.78 -2.07
C LYS A 44 19.49 -3.79 -1.14
N GLY A 45 18.19 -4.04 -1.27
CA GLY A 45 17.43 -4.86 -0.33
C GLY A 45 16.78 -4.08 0.81
N TYR A 46 17.04 -2.77 0.92
CA TYR A 46 16.56 -1.94 2.03
C TYR A 46 15.08 -1.54 1.86
N TYR A 47 14.43 -1.29 3.00
CA TYR A 47 13.04 -0.85 3.13
C TYR A 47 12.83 -0.07 4.43
N ASN A 48 11.75 0.73 4.51
CA ASN A 48 11.53 1.65 5.62
C ASN A 48 10.68 1.09 6.78
N VAL A 49 10.04 -0.07 6.63
CA VAL A 49 9.17 -0.65 7.67
C VAL A 49 9.20 -2.17 7.66
N GLU A 50 9.41 -2.78 8.82
CA GLU A 50 9.32 -4.24 8.97
C GLU A 50 7.86 -4.71 8.95
N LYS A 51 7.00 -4.09 9.75
CA LYS A 51 5.59 -4.46 9.86
C LYS A 51 4.64 -3.28 9.71
N PHE A 52 3.80 -3.28 8.68
CA PHE A 52 2.78 -2.26 8.49
C PHE A 52 1.37 -2.88 8.48
N ILE A 53 0.56 -2.55 9.49
CA ILE A 53 -0.83 -3.00 9.62
C ILE A 53 -1.78 -1.81 9.48
N VAL A 54 -2.79 -1.98 8.63
CA VAL A 54 -3.95 -1.10 8.50
C VAL A 54 -5.21 -1.94 8.60
N GLU A 55 -5.97 -1.75 9.66
CA GLU A 55 -7.11 -2.61 9.99
C GLU A 55 -8.34 -1.80 10.43
N GLY A 56 -9.52 -2.22 9.96
CA GLY A 56 -10.80 -1.65 10.40
C GLY A 56 -10.92 -0.14 10.15
N SER A 57 -10.17 0.41 9.20
CA SER A 57 -10.05 1.84 8.97
C SER A 57 -10.84 2.28 7.73
N THR A 58 -11.24 3.55 7.71
CA THR A 58 -12.02 4.14 6.63
C THR A 58 -11.23 5.25 5.94
N PHE A 59 -11.25 5.25 4.61
CA PHE A 59 -10.63 6.25 3.75
C PHE A 59 -11.70 6.85 2.85
N ASN A 60 -11.92 8.16 2.91
CA ASN A 60 -12.96 8.84 2.13
C ASN A 60 -12.40 10.04 1.35
N ASN A 61 -12.80 10.18 0.09
CA ASN A 61 -12.63 11.40 -0.71
C ASN A 61 -11.17 11.89 -0.82
N ARG A 62 -10.20 10.97 -0.85
CA ARG A 62 -8.77 11.30 -0.98
C ARG A 62 -8.32 11.27 -2.43
N LYS A 63 -7.44 12.19 -2.84
CA LYS A 63 -6.94 12.36 -4.21
C LYS A 63 -5.42 12.16 -4.35
N GLY A 64 -4.86 11.26 -3.55
CA GLY A 64 -3.45 10.86 -3.59
C GLY A 64 -3.28 9.39 -3.23
N THR A 65 -2.10 8.84 -3.48
CA THR A 65 -1.76 7.46 -3.10
C THR A 65 -1.97 7.25 -1.61
N LEU A 66 -2.65 6.17 -1.20
CA LEU A 66 -2.83 5.91 0.23
C LEU A 66 -1.53 5.37 0.83
N ILE A 67 -0.93 4.38 0.18
CA ILE A 67 0.21 3.67 0.73
C ILE A 67 1.18 3.32 -0.40
N SER A 68 2.44 3.71 -0.24
CA SER A 68 3.56 3.26 -1.06
C SER A 68 4.57 2.56 -0.19
N VAL A 69 4.84 1.28 -0.45
CA VAL A 69 5.88 0.48 0.23
C VAL A 69 6.85 -0.04 -0.82
N LEU A 70 8.14 0.25 -0.62
CA LEU A 70 9.21 -0.28 -1.45
C LEU A 70 10.24 -0.98 -0.58
N ARG A 71 10.51 -2.23 -0.92
CA ARG A 71 11.83 -2.82 -0.78
C ARG A 71 12.46 -2.81 -2.16
N SER A 72 13.66 -2.29 -2.34
CA SER A 72 14.33 -2.37 -3.65
C SER A 72 15.33 -3.53 -3.66
N GLY A 73 15.73 -4.03 -4.83
CA GLY A 73 16.70 -5.12 -4.90
C GLY A 73 16.10 -6.52 -4.88
N LYS A 74 16.98 -7.50 -5.09
CA LYS A 74 16.68 -8.93 -5.06
C LYS A 74 17.36 -9.64 -3.89
N ASP A 75 17.89 -8.88 -2.94
CA ASP A 75 18.53 -9.46 -1.78
C ASP A 75 17.48 -10.19 -0.93
N GLU A 76 17.63 -11.50 -0.76
CA GLU A 76 16.72 -12.36 0.01
C GLU A 76 17.17 -12.52 1.46
N SER A 77 18.15 -11.73 1.92
CA SER A 77 18.66 -11.77 3.30
C SER A 77 17.68 -11.22 4.35
N THR A 78 16.55 -10.65 3.92
CA THR A 78 15.56 -10.01 4.80
C THR A 78 14.17 -10.64 4.64
N LEU A 79 13.39 -10.65 5.72
CA LEU A 79 12.07 -11.28 5.78
C LEU A 79 10.90 -10.28 5.65
N GLY A 80 11.20 -8.99 5.64
CA GLY A 80 10.25 -7.88 5.51
C GLY A 80 10.36 -7.16 4.16
N PRO A 81 9.44 -6.22 3.85
CA PRO A 81 8.32 -5.82 4.69
C PRO A 81 7.20 -6.86 4.79
N ARG A 82 6.47 -6.83 5.91
CA ARG A 82 5.19 -7.51 6.11
C ARG A 82 4.06 -6.48 6.12
N PHE A 83 3.18 -6.54 5.14
CA PHE A 83 2.08 -5.58 4.96
C PHE A 83 0.72 -6.25 5.14
N SER A 84 -0.14 -5.64 5.95
CA SER A 84 -1.52 -6.09 6.18
C SER A 84 -2.48 -4.92 6.03
N PHE A 85 -3.44 -5.06 5.14
CA PHE A 85 -4.51 -4.10 4.86
C PHE A 85 -5.83 -4.86 4.87
N VAL A 86 -6.50 -4.89 6.02
CA VAL A 86 -7.60 -5.84 6.30
C VAL A 86 -8.84 -5.15 6.86
N ASN A 87 -10.03 -5.59 6.41
CA ASN A 87 -11.31 -5.09 6.92
C ASN A 87 -11.49 -3.56 6.77
N ASN A 88 -10.89 -2.95 5.75
CA ASN A 88 -10.98 -1.50 5.53
C ASN A 88 -12.08 -1.12 4.55
N GLN A 89 -12.58 0.12 4.69
CA GLN A 89 -13.53 0.73 3.76
C GLN A 89 -12.88 1.91 3.05
N ILE A 90 -12.90 1.90 1.71
CA ILE A 90 -12.23 2.89 0.87
C ILE A 90 -13.26 3.40 -0.11
N LYS A 91 -13.55 4.70 -0.06
CA LYS A 91 -14.63 5.31 -0.82
C LYS A 91 -14.18 6.60 -1.48
N ASP A 92 -14.46 6.73 -2.77
CA ASP A 92 -14.20 7.92 -3.57
C ASP A 92 -12.71 8.35 -3.47
N CYS A 93 -11.80 7.38 -3.40
CA CYS A 93 -10.36 7.62 -3.30
C CYS A 93 -9.68 7.42 -4.65
N THR A 94 -8.96 8.43 -5.13
CA THR A 94 -8.19 8.37 -6.36
C THR A 94 -6.72 8.75 -6.14
N SER A 95 -5.83 8.22 -6.97
CA SER A 95 -4.45 8.69 -7.10
C SER A 95 -4.25 9.12 -8.55
N ASN A 96 -4.13 10.43 -8.78
CA ASN A 96 -4.02 10.98 -10.12
C ASN A 96 -2.68 10.55 -10.76
N SER A 97 -2.71 9.53 -11.63
CA SER A 97 -1.61 8.94 -12.42
C SER A 97 -0.79 7.77 -11.82
N THR A 98 -1.05 7.39 -10.57
CA THR A 98 -0.39 6.26 -9.88
C THR A 98 -1.40 5.22 -9.38
N SER A 99 -0.94 4.23 -8.62
CA SER A 99 -1.83 3.27 -7.95
C SER A 99 -2.25 3.77 -6.57
N LEU A 100 -3.43 3.36 -6.11
CA LEU A 100 -3.92 3.75 -4.78
C LEU A 100 -3.10 3.07 -3.67
N LEU A 101 -2.69 1.83 -3.92
CA LEU A 101 -1.72 1.07 -3.13
C LEU A 101 -0.57 0.62 -4.03
N GLU A 102 0.66 0.97 -3.66
CA GLU A 102 1.90 0.56 -4.35
C GLU A 102 2.68 -0.38 -3.44
N LEU A 103 2.71 -1.66 -3.78
CA LEU A 103 3.29 -2.73 -2.98
C LEU A 103 4.42 -3.38 -3.77
N ARG A 104 5.65 -2.88 -3.58
CA ARG A 104 6.82 -3.29 -4.36
C ARG A 104 7.87 -3.95 -3.47
N GLY A 105 8.25 -5.19 -3.78
CA GLY A 105 9.26 -5.97 -3.03
C GLY A 105 8.82 -6.47 -1.66
N VAL A 106 7.54 -6.29 -1.30
CA VAL A 106 6.99 -6.70 -0.01
C VAL A 106 7.05 -8.22 0.11
N GLN A 107 7.57 -8.75 1.21
CA GLN A 107 7.85 -10.19 1.38
C GLN A 107 6.65 -10.98 1.91
N PHE A 108 5.67 -10.29 2.49
CA PHE A 108 4.40 -10.87 2.91
C PHE A 108 3.29 -9.83 2.78
N THR A 109 2.24 -10.10 1.99
CA THR A 109 1.08 -9.20 1.90
C THR A 109 -0.24 -9.89 2.21
N GLN A 110 -1.06 -9.24 3.02
CA GLN A 110 -2.46 -9.57 3.21
C GLN A 110 -3.31 -8.35 2.88
N VAL A 111 -3.96 -8.36 1.71
CA VAL A 111 -4.96 -7.35 1.38
C VAL A 111 -6.29 -8.08 1.31
N ASN A 112 -7.01 -8.16 2.43
CA ASN A 112 -8.16 -9.05 2.56
C ASN A 112 -9.40 -8.34 3.14
N ASN A 113 -10.59 -8.78 2.72
CA ASN A 113 -11.88 -8.32 3.26
C ASN A 113 -12.08 -6.78 3.20
N ASN A 114 -11.50 -6.11 2.20
CA ASN A 114 -11.67 -4.67 2.04
C ASN A 114 -12.78 -4.35 1.03
N THR A 115 -13.42 -3.20 1.19
CA THR A 115 -14.39 -2.68 0.23
C THR A 115 -13.85 -1.40 -0.39
N PHE A 116 -13.62 -1.42 -1.70
CA PHE A 116 -13.26 -0.26 -2.52
C PHE A 116 -14.47 0.15 -3.34
N THR A 117 -14.90 1.41 -3.21
CA THR A 117 -16.04 1.98 -3.96
C THR A 117 -15.61 3.26 -4.66
N ASN A 118 -15.80 3.33 -5.97
CA ASN A 118 -15.42 4.49 -6.81
C ASN A 118 -13.93 4.86 -6.66
N CYS A 119 -13.04 3.86 -6.61
CA CYS A 119 -11.62 4.08 -6.34
C CYS A 119 -10.77 3.80 -7.58
N ASN A 120 -10.02 4.79 -8.07
CA ASN A 120 -9.19 4.65 -9.29
C ASN A 120 -9.91 3.96 -10.46
N GLU A 121 -11.19 4.27 -10.72
CA GLU A 121 -12.07 3.51 -11.61
C GLU A 121 -11.46 3.16 -12.99
N THR A 122 -10.68 4.07 -13.59
CA THR A 122 -10.06 3.89 -14.91
C THR A 122 -8.57 3.51 -14.87
N GLY A 123 -8.00 3.31 -13.68
CA GLY A 123 -6.57 3.14 -13.47
C GLY A 123 -6.22 1.88 -12.67
N THR A 124 -4.97 1.82 -12.23
CA THR A 124 -4.53 0.76 -11.32
C THR A 124 -4.97 1.09 -9.90
N LEU A 125 -5.76 0.22 -9.28
CA LEU A 125 -6.14 0.35 -7.88
C LEU A 125 -4.98 -0.10 -6.97
N ILE A 126 -4.45 -1.29 -7.24
CA ILE A 126 -3.36 -1.89 -6.47
C ILE A 126 -2.28 -2.35 -7.46
N GLU A 127 -1.05 -1.90 -7.26
CA GLU A 127 0.10 -2.44 -7.98
C GLU A 127 0.93 -3.31 -7.05
N TYR A 128 1.07 -4.58 -7.43
CA TYR A 128 2.03 -5.51 -6.85
C TYR A 128 3.21 -5.68 -7.80
N VAL A 129 4.41 -5.44 -7.28
CA VAL A 129 5.66 -5.80 -7.96
C VAL A 129 6.47 -6.66 -7.00
N ASP A 130 6.89 -7.82 -7.47
CA ASP A 130 7.80 -8.67 -6.73
C ASP A 130 8.95 -9.14 -7.64
N TRP A 131 10.06 -9.55 -7.06
CA TRP A 131 11.21 -10.09 -7.77
C TRP A 131 11.66 -11.45 -7.25
N VAL A 132 11.11 -11.93 -6.12
CA VAL A 132 11.59 -13.13 -5.40
C VAL A 132 10.51 -14.18 -5.10
N ARG A 133 9.27 -14.00 -5.60
CA ARG A 133 8.12 -14.89 -5.38
C ARG A 133 7.70 -15.00 -3.91
N ALA A 134 7.58 -13.84 -3.27
CA ALA A 134 7.05 -13.65 -1.94
C ALA A 134 5.59 -14.11 -1.81
N TRP A 135 5.14 -14.24 -0.56
CA TRP A 135 3.77 -14.68 -0.29
C TRP A 135 2.79 -13.49 -0.32
N HIS A 136 1.75 -13.61 -1.15
CA HIS A 136 0.72 -12.59 -1.29
C HIS A 136 -0.67 -13.21 -1.19
N SER A 137 -1.56 -12.54 -0.46
CA SER A 137 -2.99 -12.86 -0.35
C SER A 137 -3.82 -11.66 -0.74
N LEU A 138 -4.79 -11.88 -1.63
CA LEU A 138 -5.76 -10.87 -2.06
C LEU A 138 -7.17 -11.48 -2.07
N LYS A 139 -7.77 -11.62 -0.89
CA LYS A 139 -9.01 -12.40 -0.71
C LYS A 139 -10.19 -11.56 -0.27
N ASN A 140 -11.39 -11.91 -0.76
CA ASN A 140 -12.66 -11.36 -0.32
C ASN A 140 -12.73 -9.82 -0.38
N ASN A 141 -12.01 -9.19 -1.30
CA ASN A 141 -12.12 -7.75 -1.51
C ASN A 141 -13.27 -7.46 -2.48
N SER A 142 -14.10 -6.47 -2.16
CA SER A 142 -15.16 -5.99 -3.03
C SER A 142 -14.69 -4.75 -3.78
N LEU A 143 -14.57 -4.83 -5.11
CA LEU A 143 -14.18 -3.71 -5.98
C LEU A 143 -15.38 -3.21 -6.76
N ILE A 144 -16.02 -2.14 -6.29
CA ILE A 144 -17.21 -1.57 -6.92
C ILE A 144 -16.79 -0.29 -7.64
N LYS A 145 -16.97 -0.24 -8.97
CA LYS A 145 -16.56 0.90 -9.81
C LYS A 145 -15.12 1.34 -9.51
N SER A 146 -14.22 0.38 -9.38
CA SER A 146 -12.87 0.61 -8.93
C SER A 146 -11.87 -0.03 -9.89
N GLY A 147 -10.66 0.53 -9.89
CA GLY A 147 -9.60 0.18 -10.83
C GLY A 147 -9.13 -1.26 -10.73
N ASN A 148 -8.26 -1.65 -11.67
CA ASN A 148 -7.73 -3.01 -11.75
C ASN A 148 -6.59 -3.24 -10.75
N ILE A 149 -6.36 -4.51 -10.42
CA ILE A 149 -5.12 -4.95 -9.79
C ILE A 149 -4.09 -5.20 -10.89
N LYS A 150 -2.86 -4.74 -10.69
CA LYS A 150 -1.74 -4.96 -11.61
C LYS A 150 -0.66 -5.76 -10.91
N THR A 151 -0.16 -6.79 -11.56
CA THR A 151 0.89 -7.68 -11.06
C THR A 151 1.98 -7.86 -12.11
N ASN A 152 3.16 -8.32 -11.70
CA ASN A 152 4.16 -8.85 -12.62
C ASN A 152 4.25 -10.39 -12.51
N GLN A 153 5.11 -11.01 -13.31
CA GLN A 153 5.23 -12.47 -13.42
C GLN A 153 5.71 -13.20 -12.14
N TYR A 154 6.19 -12.48 -11.13
CA TYR A 154 6.68 -13.07 -9.87
C TYR A 154 5.62 -13.09 -8.78
N VAL A 155 4.59 -12.25 -8.90
CA VAL A 155 3.49 -12.18 -7.92
C VAL A 155 2.54 -13.34 -8.16
N ASN A 156 2.40 -14.20 -7.16
CA ASN A 156 1.35 -15.21 -7.09
C ASN A 156 0.33 -14.81 -6.01
N LEU A 157 -0.87 -14.42 -6.43
CA LEU A 157 -1.94 -14.02 -5.53
C LEU A 157 -2.74 -15.25 -5.09
N ASN A 158 -2.71 -15.54 -3.79
CA ASN A 158 -3.51 -16.59 -3.17
C ASN A 158 -4.90 -16.11 -2.77
#